data_AF-I1CAS1-F1
#
_entry.id   AF-I1CAS1-F1
#
_cell.length_a   1.000
_cell.length_b   1.000
_cell.length_c   1.000
_cell.angle_alpha   90.00
_cell.angle_beta   90.00
_cell.angle_gamma   90.00
#
_symmetry.space_group_name_H-M   'P 1'
#
loop_
_entity.id
_entity.type
_entity.pdbx_description
1 polymer ?
#
loop_
_entity_poly.entity_id
_entity_poly.type
_entity_poly.pdbx_seq_one_letter_code
_entity_poly.pdbx_strand_id
1 'polypeptide(L)'
;MRNNWARLKSGSSAIKRTATEISTEDPEVDDDPADNKPAPKVTTTVHFIKFMKELLNLMDLDETFNGSCIVMDNASIHKSKPMLRKIESKGYKAMYIPPYSPELNPIEQF
;
A
#
# COMPACT_ATOMS: atom_id res chain seq x y z
N MET A 1 30.98 -25.83 -4.65
CA MET A 1 30.25 -25.28 -3.48
C MET A 1 28.77 -25.57 -3.71
N ARG A 2 28.11 -26.32 -2.82
CA ARG A 2 26.74 -26.83 -3.01
C ARG A 2 25.79 -26.07 -2.08
N ASN A 3 24.72 -25.54 -2.65
CA ASN A 3 23.68 -24.77 -1.97
C ASN A 3 22.68 -25.73 -1.32
N ASN A 4 22.45 -25.61 -0.01
CA ASN A 4 21.43 -26.36 0.73
C ASN A 4 20.41 -25.38 1.31
N TRP A 5 19.25 -25.25 0.68
CA TRP A 5 18.05 -24.68 1.29
C TRP A 5 16.95 -25.74 1.30
N ALA A 6 16.73 -26.32 2.47
CA ALA A 6 15.56 -27.15 2.76
C ALA A 6 15.19 -26.96 4.23
N ARG A 7 14.00 -26.42 4.51
CA ARG A 7 13.05 -26.99 5.48
C ARG A 7 11.73 -26.19 5.45
N LEU A 8 10.64 -26.93 5.31
CA LEU A 8 9.26 -26.47 5.22
C LEU A 8 8.46 -27.12 6.38
N LYS A 9 7.47 -26.38 6.89
CA LYS A 9 6.20 -26.78 7.58
C LYS A 9 6.06 -26.69 9.12
N SER A 10 5.02 -25.92 9.48
CA SER A 10 3.78 -26.22 10.27
C SER A 10 3.65 -25.97 11.77
N GLY A 11 2.48 -25.37 12.14
CA GLY A 11 1.74 -25.39 13.42
C GLY A 11 0.77 -24.18 13.45
N SER A 12 -0.58 -24.22 13.43
CA SER A 12 -1.61 -24.82 14.34
C SER A 12 -1.42 -24.39 15.81
N SER A 13 -2.38 -23.97 16.66
CA SER A 13 -3.84 -23.78 16.64
C SER A 13 -4.26 -23.19 18.03
N ALA A 14 -5.46 -22.58 18.14
CA ALA A 14 -6.28 -22.31 19.35
C ALA A 14 -5.81 -21.17 20.30
N ILE A 15 -6.69 -20.34 20.90
CA ILE A 15 -7.72 -20.68 21.92
C ILE A 15 -8.88 -19.65 21.95
N LYS A 16 -10.11 -20.16 22.11
CA LYS A 16 -11.39 -19.48 22.41
C LYS A 16 -11.64 -19.45 23.93
N ARG A 17 -12.30 -18.41 24.53
CA ARG A 17 -13.26 -18.37 25.70
C ARG A 17 -13.85 -16.93 25.78
N THR A 18 -15.14 -16.60 25.60
CA THR A 18 -16.42 -16.74 26.37
C THR A 18 -16.55 -15.92 27.67
N ALA A 19 -17.72 -15.27 27.83
CA ALA A 19 -18.11 -14.15 28.71
C ALA A 19 -18.61 -14.52 30.12
N THR A 20 -18.71 -13.53 31.04
CA THR A 20 -19.57 -13.51 32.25
C THR A 20 -19.83 -12.06 32.71
N GLU A 21 -21.08 -11.77 33.10
CA GLU A 21 -21.70 -10.50 33.51
C GLU A 21 -21.40 -10.11 34.97
N ILE A 22 -21.43 -8.80 35.31
CA ILE A 22 -21.77 -8.29 36.65
C ILE A 22 -22.31 -6.85 36.56
N SER A 23 -23.27 -6.56 37.42
CA SER A 23 -24.32 -5.53 37.36
C SER A 23 -23.92 -4.05 37.57
N THR A 24 -24.80 -3.20 37.02
CA THR A 24 -25.12 -1.78 37.24
C THR A 24 -24.65 -1.12 38.54
N GLU A 25 -23.95 0.02 38.42
CA GLU A 25 -24.17 1.30 39.13
C GLU A 25 -23.44 2.40 38.29
N ASP A 26 -24.17 3.38 37.74
CA ASP A 26 -23.63 4.71 37.34
C ASP A 26 -23.89 5.64 38.54
N PRO A 27 -23.01 6.62 38.90
CA PRO A 27 -22.92 7.82 38.07
C PRO A 27 -21.61 8.65 38.13
N GLU A 28 -21.56 9.58 37.16
CA GLU A 28 -20.83 10.87 37.09
C GLU A 28 -19.44 10.91 36.41
N VAL A 29 -19.52 11.27 35.12
CA VAL A 29 -18.77 12.33 34.40
C VAL A 29 -17.36 12.65 34.90
N ASP A 30 -16.38 12.04 34.23
CA ASP A 30 -15.12 12.70 33.91
C ASP A 30 -15.09 12.93 32.40
N ASP A 31 -14.97 14.20 31.99
CA ASP A 31 -14.77 14.64 30.61
C ASP A 31 -13.41 14.13 30.09
N ASP A 32 -13.34 12.85 29.70
CA ASP A 32 -12.19 12.33 28.96
C ASP A 32 -12.33 12.79 27.50
N PRO A 33 -11.43 13.65 26.99
CA PRO A 33 -11.55 14.19 25.65
C PRO A 33 -11.41 13.02 24.68
N ALA A 34 -12.56 12.65 24.11
CA ALA A 34 -12.74 11.78 22.98
C ALA A 34 -11.41 11.54 22.26
N ASP A 35 -10.86 10.33 22.43
CA ASP A 35 -9.81 9.79 21.57
C ASP A 35 -10.42 9.62 20.18
N ASN A 36 -10.64 10.77 19.52
CA ASN A 36 -10.91 10.91 18.11
C ASN A 36 -9.59 10.57 17.42
N LYS A 37 -9.10 9.35 17.60
CA LYS A 37 -7.90 8.89 16.93
C LYS A 37 -8.16 9.06 15.45
N PRO A 38 -7.54 10.05 14.78
CA PRO A 38 -7.79 10.25 13.37
C PRO A 38 -7.37 8.93 12.71
N ALA A 39 -8.29 8.32 11.97
CA ALA A 39 -7.97 7.13 11.20
C ALA A 39 -6.65 7.42 10.46
N PRO A 40 -5.63 6.55 10.55
CA PRO A 40 -4.33 6.86 10.02
C PRO A 40 -4.50 7.19 8.53
N LYS A 41 -4.23 8.46 8.18
CA LYS A 41 -4.25 8.98 6.81
C LYS A 41 -3.03 8.43 6.06
N VAL A 42 -2.93 7.12 5.97
CA VAL A 42 -1.82 6.40 5.35
C VAL A 42 -2.31 5.88 4.01
N THR A 43 -1.59 6.24 2.95
CA THR A 43 -1.84 5.70 1.62
C THR A 43 -1.43 4.24 1.60
N THR A 44 -2.42 3.35 1.56
CA THR A 44 -2.19 1.91 1.38
C THR A 44 -1.99 1.56 -0.09
N THR A 45 -1.47 0.36 -0.35
CA THR A 45 -1.34 -0.19 -1.71
C THR A 45 -2.68 -0.17 -2.49
N VAL A 46 -3.82 -0.26 -1.81
CA VAL A 46 -5.16 -0.20 -2.45
C VAL A 46 -5.41 1.18 -3.07
N HIS A 47 -5.03 2.25 -2.38
CA HIS A 47 -5.16 3.61 -2.89
C HIS A 47 -4.27 3.81 -4.13
N PHE A 48 -3.01 3.38 -4.05
CA PHE A 48 -2.10 3.38 -5.20
C PHE A 48 -2.69 2.62 -6.40
N ILE A 49 -3.21 1.42 -6.16
CA ILE A 49 -3.81 0.59 -7.22
C ILE A 49 -4.99 1.30 -7.88
N LYS A 50 -5.84 1.96 -7.09
CA LYS A 50 -6.98 2.71 -7.62
C LYS A 50 -6.50 3.89 -8.47
N PHE A 51 -5.59 4.70 -7.94
CA PHE A 51 -5.00 5.83 -8.67
C PHE A 51 -4.40 5.40 -10.00
N MET A 52 -3.56 4.36 -10.01
CA MET A 52 -2.92 3.87 -11.24
C MET A 52 -3.92 3.36 -12.27
N LYS A 53 -5.04 2.78 -11.85
CA LYS A 53 -6.09 2.37 -12.80
C LYS A 53 -6.70 3.57 -13.50
N GLU A 54 -7.05 4.63 -12.75
CA GLU A 54 -7.61 5.84 -13.33
C GLU A 54 -6.60 6.57 -14.22
N LEU A 55 -5.34 6.67 -13.78
CA LEU A 55 -4.26 7.24 -14.58
C LEU A 55 -4.09 6.52 -15.92
N LEU A 56 -4.01 5.18 -15.89
CA LEU A 56 -3.89 4.40 -17.11
C LEU A 56 -5.12 4.53 -18.01
N ASN A 57 -6.32 4.72 -17.45
CA ASN A 57 -7.51 4.97 -18.28
C ASN A 57 -7.42 6.32 -18.98
N LEU A 58 -6.90 7.35 -18.31
CA LEU A 58 -6.69 8.67 -18.90
C LEU A 58 -5.62 8.63 -20.00
N MET A 59 -4.51 7.92 -19.75
CA MET A 59 -3.44 7.77 -20.74
C MET A 59 -3.90 7.01 -21.99
N ASP A 60 -4.76 6.01 -21.84
CA ASP A 60 -5.32 5.26 -22.97
C ASP A 60 -6.21 6.12 -23.91
N LEU A 61 -6.69 7.28 -23.46
CA LEU A 61 -7.52 8.16 -24.30
C LEU A 61 -6.72 8.90 -25.37
N ASP A 62 -5.39 8.97 -25.22
CA ASP A 62 -4.51 9.71 -26.12
C ASP A 62 -3.36 8.79 -26.59
N GLU A 63 -3.38 8.48 -27.89
CA GLU A 63 -2.41 7.59 -28.52
C GLU A 63 -0.96 8.09 -28.42
N THR A 64 -0.73 9.39 -28.16
CA THR A 64 0.62 9.93 -27.99
C THR A 64 1.34 9.36 -26.77
N PHE A 65 0.62 8.83 -25.79
CA PHE A 65 1.22 8.18 -24.62
C PHE A 65 1.66 6.75 -24.88
N ASN A 66 1.32 6.13 -26.02
CA ASN A 66 1.68 4.74 -26.29
C ASN A 66 3.20 4.51 -26.19
N GLY A 67 3.59 3.49 -25.42
CA GLY A 67 5.02 3.20 -25.18
C GLY A 67 5.71 4.12 -24.16
N SER A 68 4.98 5.05 -23.53
CA SER A 68 5.51 5.93 -22.49
C SER A 68 6.01 5.18 -21.26
N CYS A 69 6.88 5.85 -20.53
CA CYS A 69 7.42 5.36 -19.27
C CYS A 69 6.83 6.12 -18.08
N ILE A 70 6.31 5.38 -17.12
CA ILE A 70 5.85 5.88 -15.83
C ILE A 70 7.04 5.80 -14.86
N VAL A 71 7.54 6.96 -14.43
CA VAL A 71 8.61 7.05 -13.43
C VAL A 71 7.98 7.20 -12.04
N MET A 72 8.42 6.37 -11.10
CA MET A 72 7.95 6.37 -9.72
C MET A 72 9.13 6.43 -8.74
N ASP A 73 8.90 6.95 -7.54
CA ASP A 73 9.85 6.83 -6.44
C ASP A 73 9.95 5.36 -5.93
N ASN A 74 10.84 5.12 -4.96
CA ASN A 74 11.09 3.78 -4.41
C ASN A 74 10.11 3.33 -3.31
N ALA A 75 8.99 4.03 -3.08
CA ALA A 75 8.04 3.68 -2.03
C ALA A 75 7.56 2.22 -2.16
N SER A 76 7.42 1.52 -1.04
CA SER A 76 7.08 0.10 -1.03
C SER A 76 5.73 -0.20 -1.68
N ILE A 77 4.78 0.74 -1.58
CA ILE A 77 3.44 0.64 -2.18
C ILE A 77 3.46 0.61 -3.72
N HIS A 78 4.51 1.13 -4.36
CA HIS A 78 4.65 1.15 -5.82
C HIS A 78 5.07 -0.22 -6.39
N LYS A 79 5.60 -1.11 -5.55
CA LYS A 79 6.15 -2.41 -5.96
C LYS A 79 5.09 -3.52 -6.13
N SER A 80 3.84 -3.14 -6.32
CA SER A 80 2.71 -4.06 -6.53
C SER A 80 2.86 -4.82 -7.86
N LYS A 81 3.32 -6.08 -7.81
CA LYS A 81 3.51 -6.93 -8.99
C LYS A 81 2.29 -7.01 -9.91
N PRO A 82 1.04 -7.17 -9.39
CA PRO A 82 -0.14 -7.16 -10.25
C PRO A 82 -0.32 -5.85 -11.02
N MET A 83 0.02 -4.71 -10.40
CA MET A 83 -0.09 -3.41 -11.05
C MET A 83 0.99 -3.22 -12.11
N LEU A 84 2.23 -3.60 -11.82
CA LEU A 84 3.33 -3.54 -12.80
C LEU A 84 3.03 -4.37 -14.05
N ARG A 85 2.52 -5.59 -13.89
CA ARG A 85 2.07 -6.42 -15.01
C ARG A 85 0.96 -5.76 -15.82
N LYS A 86 0.05 -5.03 -15.17
CA LYS A 86 -1.03 -4.31 -15.85
C LYS A 86 -0.48 -3.15 -16.70
N ILE A 87 0.48 -2.39 -16.15
CA ILE A 87 1.18 -1.32 -16.88
C ILE A 87 1.85 -1.89 -18.13
N GLU A 88 2.63 -2.96 -17.97
CA GLU A 88 3.33 -3.63 -19.08
C GLU A 88 2.36 -4.22 -20.12
N SER A 89 1.24 -4.80 -19.69
CA SER A 89 0.24 -5.37 -20.60
C SER A 89 -0.44 -4.35 -21.50
N LYS A 90 -0.46 -3.07 -21.09
CA LYS A 90 -0.95 -1.95 -21.90
C LYS A 90 0.13 -1.34 -22.81
N GLY A 91 1.36 -1.86 -22.78
CA GLY A 91 2.47 -1.36 -23.58
C GLY A 91 3.26 -0.22 -22.93
N TYR A 92 2.98 0.14 -21.68
CA TYR A 92 3.75 1.12 -20.93
C TYR A 92 4.91 0.48 -20.17
N LYS A 93 5.91 1.29 -19.80
CA LYS A 93 7.04 0.86 -18.95
C LYS A 93 6.94 1.50 -17.58
N ALA A 94 7.36 0.78 -16.54
CA ALA A 94 7.53 1.34 -15.20
C ALA A 94 9.02 1.43 -14.87
N MET A 95 9.48 2.61 -14.48
CA MET A 95 10.86 2.85 -14.01
C MET A 95 10.86 3.45 -12.62
N TYR A 96 11.95 3.17 -11.89
CA TYR A 96 12.17 3.69 -10.55
C TYR A 96 13.37 4.61 -10.55
N ILE A 97 13.28 5.69 -9.79
CA ILE A 97 14.41 6.57 -9.51
C ILE A 97 15.49 5.78 -8.74
N PRO A 98 16.80 6.05 -8.93
CA PRO A 98 17.85 5.49 -8.08
C PRO A 98 17.56 5.68 -6.57
N PRO A 99 17.92 4.70 -5.72
CA PRO A 99 17.79 4.86 -4.28
C PRO A 99 18.55 6.09 -3.78
N TYR A 100 17.94 6.83 -2.85
CA TYR A 100 18.52 8.01 -2.20
C TYR A 100 18.86 9.18 -3.13
N SER A 101 18.19 9.27 -4.29
CA SER A 101 18.28 10.41 -5.21
C SER A 101 17.02 11.30 -5.19
N PRO A 102 16.71 11.99 -4.08
CA PRO A 102 15.55 12.89 -4.03
C PRO A 102 15.66 14.04 -5.03
N GLU A 103 16.87 14.44 -5.44
CA GLU A 103 17.12 15.44 -6.47
C GLU A 103 16.54 15.07 -7.84
N LEU A 104 16.28 13.78 -8.07
CA LEU A 104 15.69 13.25 -9.30
C LEU A 104 14.16 13.12 -9.21
N ASN A 105 13.56 13.51 -8.08
CA ASN A 105 12.12 13.51 -7.90
C ASN A 105 11.59 14.96 -7.94
N PRO A 106 11.09 15.44 -9.10
CA PRO A 106 10.68 16.85 -9.25
C PRO A 106 9.59 17.29 -8.26
N ILE A 107 8.83 16.36 -7.68
CA ILE A 107 7.82 16.65 -6.65
C ILE A 107 8.43 16.96 -5.27
N GLU A 108 9.74 16.87 -5.09
CA GLU A 108 10.43 17.27 -3.85
C GLU A 108 10.98 18.71 -3.95
N GLN A 109 10.85 19.34 -5.12
CA GLN A 109 11.32 20.71 -5.37
C GLN A 109 10.14 21.70 -5.21
N PHE A 110 9.83 22.06 -3.97
CA PHE A 110 8.80 23.05 -3.62
C PHE A 110 9.29 24.05 -2.56
#